data_AF-A0A2N9LU22-F1
#
_entry.id   AF-A0A2N9LU22-F1
#
_cell.length_a   1.000
_cell.length_b   1.000
_cell.length_c   1.000
_cell.angle_alpha   90.00
_cell.angle_beta   90.00
_cell.angle_gamma   90.00
#
_symmetry.space_group_name_H-M   'P 1'
#
loop_
_entity.id
_entity.type
_entity.pdbx_description
1 polymer ?
#
loop_
_entity_poly.entity_id
_entity_poly.type
_entity_poly.pdbx_seq_one_letter_code
_entity_poly.pdbx_strand_id
1 'polypeptide(L)' 'MATMTSPMEIEENRNHFVVVHPLDDVYEEKVDTAALGPMPMTTSVRLSLLSLRGYLVLMILLVFYHVIDLARH' A
#
# COMPACT_ATOMS: atom_id res chain seq x y z
N MET A 1 -29.87 -9.32 33.65
CA MET A 1 -29.19 -8.65 34.76
C MET A 1 -28.48 -7.43 34.19
N ALA A 2 -28.86 -6.23 34.63
CA ALA A 2 -28.27 -4.98 34.16
C ALA A 2 -26.97 -4.71 34.91
N THR A 3 -25.85 -4.63 34.20
CA THR A 3 -24.58 -4.16 34.77
C THR A 3 -24.69 -2.65 34.95
N MET A 4 -24.69 -2.20 36.20
CA MET A 4 -24.73 -0.79 36.56
C MET A 4 -23.40 -0.13 36.17
N THR A 5 -23.45 0.79 35.22
CA THR A 5 -22.33 1.65 34.85
C THR A 5 -22.09 2.69 35.94
N SER A 6 -20.98 2.54 36.68
CA SER A 6 -20.46 3.60 37.54
C SER A 6 -19.87 4.72 36.68
N PRO A 7 -20.25 6.00 36.88
CA PRO A 7 -19.79 7.12 36.06
C PRO A 7 -18.33 7.55 36.34
N MET A 8 -17.58 6.82 37.18
CA MET A 8 -16.21 7.17 37.57
C MET A 8 -15.09 6.54 36.72
N GLU A 9 -15.38 5.59 35.81
CA GLU A 9 -14.36 4.95 34.95
C GLU A 9 -14.21 5.60 33.55
N ILE A 10 -14.93 6.69 33.27
CA ILE A 10 -14.93 7.29 31.93
C ILE A 10 -13.68 8.14 31.66
N GLU A 11 -12.99 8.65 32.69
CA GLU A 11 -11.80 9.52 32.51
C GLU A 11 -10.47 8.78 32.36
N GLU A 12 -10.36 7.52 32.78
CA GLU A 12 -9.12 6.73 32.65
C GLU A 12 -9.02 6.00 31.29
N ASN A 13 -9.92 6.29 30.35
CA ASN A 13 -9.99 5.57 29.06
C ASN A 13 -9.26 6.28 27.91
N ARG A 14 -8.42 7.28 28.16
CA ARG A 14 -7.75 8.02 27.07
C ARG A 14 -6.57 7.26 26.44
N ASN A 15 -6.15 6.14 27.03
CA ASN A 15 -4.99 5.36 26.58
C ASN A 15 -5.17 3.83 26.68
N HIS A 16 -6.41 3.34 26.73
CA HIS A 16 -6.65 1.89 26.80
C HIS A 16 -6.79 1.33 25.38
N PHE A 17 -5.73 0.70 24.86
CA PHE A 17 -5.81 -0.07 23.63
C PHE A 17 -6.47 -1.42 23.94
N VAL A 18 -7.72 -1.60 23.50
CA VAL A 18 -8.42 -2.89 23.60
C VAL A 18 -7.96 -3.80 22.47
N VAL A 19 -7.32 -4.92 22.83
CA VAL A 19 -6.97 -5.97 21.87
C VAL A 19 -8.22 -6.79 21.59
N VAL A 20 -8.76 -6.68 20.37
CA VAL A 20 -9.89 -7.50 19.93
C VAL A 20 -9.39 -8.93 19.70
N HIS A 21 -10.00 -9.91 20.38
CA HIS A 21 -9.68 -11.32 20.22
C HIS A 21 -10.27 -11.86 18.91
N PRO A 22 -9.64 -12.82 18.20
CA PRO A 22 -10.17 -13.35 16.94
C PRO A 22 -11.58 -13.98 17.04
N LEU A 23 -12.01 -14.41 18.23
CA LEU A 23 -13.39 -14.88 18.45
C LEU A 23 -14.42 -13.73 18.51
N ASP A 24 -13.98 -12.52 18.84
CA ASP A 24 -14.80 -11.31 18.91
C ASP A 24 -14.61 -10.43 17.67
N ASP A 25 -13.93 -10.94 16.65
CA ASP A 25 -13.66 -10.24 15.40
C ASP A 25 -14.97 -10.11 14.61
N VAL A 26 -15.47 -8.88 14.51
CA VAL A 26 -16.66 -8.57 13.73
C VAL A 26 -16.22 -8.32 12.28
N TYR A 27 -17.02 -8.75 11.30
CA TYR A 27 -16.71 -8.53 9.89
C TYR A 27 -16.38 -7.06 9.60
N GLU A 28 -15.13 -6.78 9.25
CA GLU A 28 -14.70 -5.47 8.77
C GLU A 28 -15.39 -5.15 7.44
N GLU A 29 -16.14 -4.06 7.40
CA GLU A 29 -16.73 -3.56 6.16
C GLU A 29 -15.59 -3.08 5.24
N LYS A 30 -15.40 -3.82 4.14
CA LYS A 30 -14.39 -3.49 3.13
C LYS A 30 -14.78 -2.18 2.46
N VAL A 31 -14.08 -1.10 2.80
CA VAL A 31 -14.27 0.22 2.18
C VAL A 31 -14.11 0.10 0.66
N ASP A 32 -15.08 0.60 -0.10
CA ASP A 32 -15.04 0.63 -1.55
C ASP A 32 -13.84 1.47 -2.03
N THR A 33 -12.90 0.82 -2.69
CA THR A 33 -11.68 1.45 -3.22
C THR A 33 -11.84 1.98 -4.63
N ALA A 34 -13.02 1.83 -5.26
CA ALA A 34 -13.26 2.35 -6.60
C ALA A 34 -13.19 3.89 -6.66
N ALA A 35 -13.47 4.58 -5.55
CA ALA A 35 -13.38 6.04 -5.42
C ALA A 35 -12.06 6.53 -4.79
N LEU A 36 -11.15 5.61 -4.42
CA LEU A 36 -9.82 5.99 -3.93
C LEU A 36 -9.02 6.54 -5.11
N GLY A 37 -8.94 7.88 -5.16
CA GLY A 37 -8.18 8.61 -6.15
C GLY A 37 -6.72 8.16 -6.22
N PRO A 38 -6.00 8.50 -7.31
CA PRO A 38 -4.64 8.05 -7.53
C PRO A 38 -3.77 8.33 -6.31
N MET A 39 -3.15 7.27 -5.78
CA MET A 39 -2.26 7.36 -4.62
C MET A 39 -1.19 8.42 -4.90
N PRO A 40 -1.04 9.45 -4.04
CA PRO A 40 -0.10 10.54 -4.30
C PRO A 40 1.31 9.98 -4.30
N MET A 41 1.90 9.85 -5.50
CA MET A 41 3.31 9.53 -5.62
C MET A 41 4.14 10.77 -5.31
N THR A 42 5.06 10.62 -4.36
CA THR A 42 6.10 11.63 -4.13
C THR A 42 6.93 11.80 -5.40
N THR A 43 7.43 13.01 -5.63
CA THR A 43 8.22 13.35 -6.83
C THR A 43 9.45 12.44 -6.99
N SER A 44 10.06 12.02 -5.87
CA SER A 44 11.15 11.04 -5.84
C SER A 44 10.74 9.69 -6.41
N VAL A 45 9.57 9.16 -6.03
CA VAL A 45 9.04 7.89 -6.56
C VAL A 45 8.74 8.01 -8.05
N ARG A 46 8.20 9.14 -8.51
CA ARG A 46 7.97 9.38 -9.94
C ARG A 46 9.28 9.38 -10.73
N LEU A 47 10.33 10.01 -10.22
CA LEU A 47 11.64 10.02 -10.87
C LEU A 47 12.29 8.63 -10.87
N SER A 48 12.18 7.89 -9.77
CA SER A 48 12.66 6.51 -9.68
C SER A 48 12.00 5.61 -10.73
N LEU A 49 10.67 5.68 -10.87
CA LEU A 49 9.93 4.91 -11.86
C LEU A 49 10.24 5.34 -13.29
N LEU A 50 10.47 6.64 -13.53
CA LEU A 50 10.89 7.14 -14.83
C LEU A 50 12.26 6.59 -15.22
N SER A 51 13.24 6.65 -14.30
CA SER A 51 14.58 6.10 -14.48
C SER A 51 14.54 4.59 -14.72
N LEU A 52 13.73 3.85 -13.95
CA LEU A 52 13.55 2.41 -14.12
C LEU A 52 12.98 2.09 -15.51
N ARG A 53 11.95 2.83 -15.95
CA ARG A 53 11.39 2.66 -17.29
C ARG A 53 12.42 2.96 -18.38
N GLY A 54 13.20 4.02 -18.23
CA GLY A 54 14.27 4.37 -19.17
C GLY A 54 15.33 3.28 -19.28
N TYR A 55 15.76 2.72 -18.15
CA TYR A 55 16.72 1.62 -18.10
C TYR A 55 16.22 0.39 -18.85
N LEU A 56 14.96 -0.01 -18.65
CA LEU A 56 14.38 -1.17 -19.36
C LEU A 56 14.33 -0.94 -20.87
N VAL A 57 13.93 0.26 -21.31
CA VAL A 57 13.93 0.62 -22.74
C VAL A 57 15.33 0.53 -23.31
N LEU A 58 16.32 1.06 -22.61
CA LEU A 58 17.73 1.00 -23.02
C LEU A 58 18.22 -0.46 -23.11
N MET A 59 17.92 -1.31 -22.12
CA MET A 59 18.26 -2.74 -22.16
C MET A 59 17.68 -3.44 -23.38
N ILE A 60 16.41 -3.18 -23.70
CA ILE A 60 15.76 -3.75 -24.89
C ILE A 60 16.47 -3.31 -26.17
N LEU A 61 16.84 -2.02 -26.29
CA LEU A 61 17.57 -1.50 -27.45
C LEU A 61 18.94 -2.14 -27.60
N LEU A 62 19.68 -2.32 -26.50
CA LEU A 62 20.99 -2.98 -26.52
C LEU A 62 20.89 -4.43 -26.98
N VAL A 63 19.91 -5.18 -26.45
CA VAL A 63 19.68 -6.56 -26.87
C VAL A 63 19.32 -6.60 -28.35
N PHE A 64 18.45 -5.72 -28.81
CA PHE A 64 18.06 -5.65 -30.22
C PHE A 64 19.24 -5.34 -31.14
N TYR A 65 20.07 -4.36 -30.75
CA TYR A 65 21.31 -4.04 -31.45
C TYR A 65 22.24 -5.26 -31.53
N HIS A 66 22.44 -5.96 -30.40
CA HIS A 66 23.30 -7.12 -30.33
C HIS A 66 22.78 -8.27 -31.21
N VAL A 67 21.47 -8.51 -31.24
CA VAL A 67 20.86 -9.55 -32.09
C VAL A 67 21.02 -9.23 -33.58
N ILE A 68 20.86 -7.96 -33.98
CA ILE A 68 21.08 -7.55 -35.37
C ILE A 68 22.55 -7.70 -35.77
N ASP A 69 23.46 -7.29 -34.89
CA ASP A 69 24.90 -7.42 -35.10
C ASP A 69 25.30 -8.89 -35.27
N LEU A 70 24.80 -9.77 -34.39
CA LEU A 70 25.02 -11.21 -34.48
C LEU A 70 24.40 -11.83 -35.75
N ALA A 71 23.25 -11.36 -36.21
CA ALA A 71 22.62 -11.86 -37.44
C ALA A 71 23.33 -11.36 -38.71
N ARG A 72 24.12 -10.28 -38.61
CA ARG A 72 24.89 -9.71 -39.72
C ARG A 72 26.26 -10.37 -39.87
N HIS A 73 26.80 -10.95 -38.79
CA HIS A 73 28.03 -11.74 -38.79
C HIS A 73 27.73 -13.24 -39.02
#